data_AF-A0A8D5K145-F1
#
_entry.id   AF-A0A8D5K145-F1
#
_cell.length_a   1.000
_cell.length_b   1.000
_cell.length_c   1.000
_cell.angle_alpha   90.00
_cell.angle_beta   90.00
_cell.angle_gamma   90.00
#
_symmetry.space_group_name_H-M   'P 1'
#
loop_
_entity.id
_entity.type
_entity.pdbx_description
1 polymer ?
#
loop_
_entity_poly.entity_id
_entity_poly.type
_entity_poly.pdbx_seq_one_letter_code
_entity_poly.pdbx_strand_id
1 'polypeptide(L)'
;MLAAFGFITYKDGDSLFIPISVVGIGLIIFSSVKDSRFVKHRQEEYLEQVSNRVTAMTQKPWMSEQSLEVHNSKSILLLLLLIIGISSFTAYSALIIVPPKWLLGIGASIVSLLFIFTLVRASTGISNPDLILNRNGLTSPIYGYIPWQEVEGIDLQIIHTRNSTNYTLIFKVSNYSKIAKNIHWTERVLGGLGLGAIGRGRLVFLLKGTQEKPETITAVAKFLWHQTTGNNHNWSHLHSPEYNDASKRLDSIFERSKKLNAFNKSSLNDPMAELEQVKRDLDIVTSESRRFARKTNAFLMAFVLFGLFCLGSVVFRLFKS
;
A
#
# COMPACT_ATOMS: atom_id res chain seq x y z
N MET A 1 9.09 -28.02 -13.56
CA MET A 1 8.90 -29.47 -13.77
C MET A 1 9.96 -30.12 -14.68
N LEU A 2 10.73 -29.35 -15.48
CA LEU A 2 11.80 -29.92 -16.32
C LEU A 2 13.18 -30.05 -15.63
N ALA A 3 13.41 -29.41 -14.49
CA ALA A 3 14.70 -29.50 -13.77
C ALA A 3 14.86 -30.78 -12.91
N ALA A 4 13.79 -31.54 -12.68
CA ALA A 4 13.82 -32.72 -11.80
C ALA A 4 14.20 -34.02 -12.53
N PHE A 5 14.25 -34.02 -13.86
CA PHE A 5 14.52 -35.23 -14.65
C PHE A 5 16.01 -35.47 -14.94
N GLY A 6 16.91 -34.54 -14.59
CA GLY A 6 18.33 -34.63 -14.94
C GLY A 6 19.23 -35.34 -13.92
N PHE A 7 18.71 -35.75 -12.76
CA PHE A 7 19.56 -36.21 -11.65
C PHE A 7 19.47 -37.71 -11.32
N ILE A 8 18.65 -38.49 -12.04
CA ILE A 8 18.48 -39.93 -11.78
C ILE A 8 18.85 -40.73 -13.03
N THR A 9 20.15 -40.83 -13.31
CA THR A 9 20.79 -41.98 -14.00
C THR A 9 22.30 -41.80 -13.89
N TYR A 10 22.88 -42.22 -12.75
CA TYR A 10 24.33 -42.36 -12.59
C TYR A 10 24.69 -43.84 -12.71
N LYS A 11 24.81 -44.31 -13.95
CA LYS A 11 25.60 -45.50 -14.25
C LYS A 11 25.88 -45.54 -15.75
N ASP A 12 27.16 -45.69 -16.04
CA ASP A 12 27.78 -45.89 -17.35
C ASP A 12 28.08 -44.62 -18.15
N GLY A 13 29.39 -44.42 -18.34
CA GLY A 13 29.99 -43.21 -18.86
C GLY A 13 29.74 -43.06 -20.36
N ASP A 14 29.10 -41.97 -20.73
CA ASP A 14 29.02 -41.49 -22.10
C ASP A 14 29.28 -39.97 -22.16
N SER A 15 30.13 -39.57 -23.09
CA SER A 15 30.60 -38.20 -23.35
C SER A 15 29.51 -37.23 -23.85
N LEU A 16 28.26 -37.68 -23.93
CA LEU A 16 27.07 -36.92 -24.32
C LEU A 16 26.44 -36.09 -23.19
N PHE A 17 26.85 -36.28 -21.92
CA PHE A 17 26.31 -35.53 -20.78
C PHE A 17 26.76 -34.06 -20.69
N ILE A 18 27.96 -33.76 -21.19
CA ILE A 18 28.52 -32.40 -21.18
C ILE A 18 27.71 -31.45 -22.10
N PRO A 19 27.41 -31.79 -23.38
CA PRO A 19 26.64 -30.89 -24.23
C PRO A 19 25.20 -30.68 -23.74
N ILE A 20 24.53 -31.71 -23.20
CA ILE A 20 23.14 -31.58 -22.71
C ILE A 20 23.07 -30.68 -21.47
N SER A 21 24.04 -30.79 -20.55
CA SER A 21 24.11 -29.95 -19.35
C SER A 21 24.40 -28.49 -19.70
N VAL A 22 25.31 -28.23 -20.65
CA VAL A 22 25.64 -26.89 -21.14
C VAL A 22 24.45 -26.25 -21.87
N VAL A 23 23.73 -27.01 -22.69
CA VAL A 23 22.50 -26.54 -23.37
C VAL A 23 21.39 -26.25 -22.37
N GLY A 24 21.21 -27.09 -21.35
CA GLY A 24 20.23 -26.89 -20.27
C GLY A 24 20.49 -25.62 -19.46
N ILE A 25 21.74 -25.39 -19.05
CA ILE A 25 22.14 -24.16 -18.34
C ILE A 25 21.98 -22.93 -19.26
N GLY A 26 22.37 -23.06 -20.54
CA GLY A 26 22.19 -22.03 -21.55
C GLY A 26 20.73 -21.61 -21.72
N LEU A 27 19.78 -22.55 -21.73
CA LEU A 27 18.34 -22.27 -21.82
C LEU A 27 17.77 -21.62 -20.56
N ILE A 28 18.27 -21.96 -19.36
CA ILE A 28 17.86 -21.33 -18.10
C ILE A 28 18.37 -19.88 -18.05
N ILE A 29 19.62 -19.63 -18.42
CA ILE A 29 20.19 -18.28 -18.49
C ILE A 29 19.46 -17.48 -19.58
N PHE A 30 19.23 -18.06 -20.76
CA PHE A 30 18.53 -17.41 -21.86
C PHE A 30 17.08 -17.06 -21.51
N SER A 31 16.34 -17.97 -20.86
CA SER A 31 14.98 -17.70 -20.39
C SER A 31 14.96 -16.63 -19.30
N SER A 32 15.89 -16.64 -18.35
CA SER A 32 16.00 -15.62 -17.29
C SER A 32 16.39 -14.24 -17.83
N VAL A 33 17.30 -14.18 -18.82
CA VAL A 33 17.69 -12.93 -19.49
C VAL A 33 16.57 -12.41 -20.38
N LYS A 34 15.87 -13.30 -21.09
CA LYS A 34 14.72 -12.93 -21.92
C LYS A 34 13.59 -12.40 -21.04
N ASP A 35 13.25 -13.09 -19.96
CA ASP A 35 12.21 -12.67 -19.00
C ASP A 35 12.56 -11.33 -18.35
N SER A 36 13.82 -11.11 -17.92
CA SER A 36 14.23 -9.82 -17.35
C SER A 36 14.18 -8.67 -18.36
N ARG A 37 14.49 -8.89 -19.64
CA ARG A 37 14.29 -7.88 -20.70
C ARG A 37 12.82 -7.59 -20.95
N PHE A 38 11.96 -8.61 -20.99
CA PHE A 38 10.51 -8.42 -21.15
C PHE A 38 9.89 -7.70 -19.95
N VAL A 39 10.38 -7.98 -18.74
CA VAL A 39 9.96 -7.25 -17.53
C VAL A 39 10.43 -5.80 -17.59
N LYS A 40 11.69 -5.56 -17.97
CA LYS A 40 12.23 -4.21 -18.11
C LYS A 40 11.48 -3.38 -19.14
N HIS A 41 11.22 -3.95 -20.32
CA HIS A 41 10.50 -3.23 -21.38
C HIS A 41 9.05 -2.92 -20.98
N ARG A 42 8.34 -3.88 -20.36
CA ARG A 42 7.00 -3.62 -19.80
C ARG A 42 7.02 -2.55 -18.71
N GLN A 43 8.07 -2.50 -17.90
CA GLN A 43 8.23 -1.49 -16.87
C GLN A 43 8.52 -0.11 -17.48
N GLU A 44 9.37 -0.03 -18.51
CA GLU A 44 9.64 1.19 -19.27
C GLU A 44 8.37 1.73 -19.93
N GLU A 45 7.63 0.90 -20.67
CA GLU A 45 6.32 1.26 -21.26
C GLU A 45 5.32 1.69 -20.19
N TYR A 46 5.30 1.00 -19.04
CA TYR A 46 4.44 1.35 -17.93
C TYR A 46 4.75 2.74 -17.40
N LEU A 47 6.03 3.02 -17.13
CA LEU A 47 6.52 4.30 -16.61
C LEU A 47 6.28 5.43 -17.61
N GLU A 48 6.50 5.18 -18.91
CA GLU A 48 6.24 6.15 -19.96
C GLU A 48 4.76 6.51 -20.02
N GLN A 49 3.86 5.52 -20.01
CA GLN A 49 2.42 5.77 -19.97
C GLN A 49 1.98 6.53 -18.70
N VAL A 50 2.54 6.18 -17.53
CA VAL A 50 2.28 6.93 -16.28
C VAL A 50 2.74 8.37 -16.45
N SER A 51 3.98 8.58 -16.90
CA SER A 51 4.59 9.91 -17.06
C SER A 51 3.80 10.78 -18.03
N ASN A 52 3.44 10.24 -19.20
CA ASN A 52 2.65 10.93 -20.20
C ASN A 52 1.26 11.29 -19.67
N ARG A 53 0.60 10.36 -18.97
CA ARG A 53 -0.72 10.58 -18.39
C ARG A 53 -0.70 11.61 -17.27
N VAL A 54 0.30 11.55 -16.38
CA VAL A 54 0.51 12.53 -15.32
C VAL A 54 0.74 13.90 -15.94
N THR A 55 1.68 14.02 -16.88
CA THR A 55 1.98 15.28 -17.54
C THR A 55 0.74 15.87 -18.19
N ALA A 56 -0.05 15.07 -18.93
CA ALA A 56 -1.29 15.54 -19.54
C ALA A 56 -2.31 16.08 -18.52
N MET A 57 -2.39 15.47 -17.33
CA MET A 57 -3.29 15.91 -16.27
C MET A 57 -2.75 17.07 -15.44
N THR A 58 -1.43 17.24 -15.31
CA THR A 58 -0.81 18.25 -14.44
C THR A 58 -0.24 19.45 -15.22
N GLN A 59 -0.31 19.44 -16.55
CA GLN A 59 0.24 20.52 -17.38
C GLN A 59 -0.49 21.86 -17.17
N LYS A 60 -1.78 21.82 -16.84
CA LYS A 60 -2.59 23.02 -16.60
C LYS A 60 -3.24 22.94 -15.22
N PRO A 61 -3.43 24.09 -14.54
CA PRO A 61 -4.20 24.14 -13.30
C PRO A 61 -5.60 23.59 -13.55
N TRP A 62 -6.07 22.75 -12.63
CA TRP A 62 -7.42 22.20 -12.74
C TRP A 62 -8.47 23.29 -12.48
N MET A 63 -9.52 23.27 -13.29
CA MET A 63 -10.71 24.11 -13.13
C MET A 63 -11.74 23.41 -12.24
N SER A 64 -12.69 24.16 -11.67
CA SER A 64 -13.65 23.64 -10.68
C SER A 64 -14.55 22.51 -11.20
N GLU A 65 -14.72 22.39 -12.52
CA GLU A 65 -15.56 21.36 -13.16
C GLU A 65 -14.82 20.05 -13.45
N GLN A 66 -13.49 20.03 -13.30
CA GLN A 66 -12.70 18.83 -13.56
C GLN A 66 -12.64 17.95 -12.31
N SER A 67 -12.94 16.66 -12.50
CA SER A 67 -12.84 15.63 -11.47
C SER A 67 -12.20 14.36 -12.01
N LEU A 68 -11.32 13.75 -11.21
CA LEU A 68 -10.83 12.39 -11.42
C LEU A 68 -11.69 11.43 -10.61
N GLU A 69 -12.42 10.56 -11.29
CA GLU A 69 -13.23 9.53 -10.65
C GLU A 69 -12.50 8.18 -10.66
N VAL A 70 -12.26 7.64 -9.48
CA VAL A 70 -11.58 6.35 -9.29
C VAL A 70 -12.62 5.30 -8.94
N HIS A 71 -12.71 4.28 -9.80
CA HIS A 71 -13.58 3.13 -9.63
C HIS A 71 -12.74 1.87 -9.39
N ASN A 72 -12.96 1.14 -8.30
CA ASN A 72 -12.34 -0.16 -8.09
C ASN A 72 -13.16 -1.31 -8.69
N SER A 73 -12.47 -2.44 -8.86
CA SER A 73 -13.13 -3.69 -9.25
C SER A 73 -14.08 -4.19 -8.16
N LYS A 74 -15.32 -4.49 -8.57
CA LYS A 74 -16.38 -5.04 -7.70
C LYS A 74 -16.30 -6.56 -7.52
N SER A 75 -15.29 -7.21 -8.10
CA SER A 75 -15.11 -8.68 -8.04
C SER A 75 -15.04 -9.22 -6.61
N ILE A 76 -14.57 -8.41 -5.65
CA ILE A 76 -14.50 -8.79 -4.24
C ILE A 76 -15.88 -9.04 -3.61
N LEU A 77 -16.96 -8.44 -4.12
CA LEU A 77 -18.31 -8.62 -3.59
C LEU A 77 -18.78 -10.07 -3.71
N LEU A 78 -18.47 -10.74 -4.82
CA LEU A 78 -18.81 -12.14 -5.04
C LEU A 78 -18.08 -13.06 -4.05
N LEU A 79 -16.80 -12.79 -3.81
CA LEU A 79 -16.01 -13.53 -2.84
C LEU A 79 -16.58 -13.36 -1.41
N LEU A 80 -16.94 -12.14 -1.03
CA LEU A 80 -17.55 -11.84 0.27
C LEU A 80 -18.87 -12.60 0.45
N LEU A 81 -19.74 -12.60 -0.56
CA LEU A 81 -21.01 -13.35 -0.53
C LEU A 81 -20.79 -14.86 -0.35
N LEU A 82 -19.80 -15.43 -1.04
CA LEU A 82 -19.46 -16.85 -0.91
C LEU A 82 -18.97 -17.18 0.52
N ILE A 83 -18.12 -16.34 1.11
CA ILE A 83 -17.63 -16.53 2.48
C ILE A 83 -18.79 -16.41 3.49
N ILE A 84 -19.70 -15.46 3.30
CA ILE A 84 -20.91 -15.32 4.14
C ILE A 84 -21.74 -16.61 4.05
N GLY A 85 -22.02 -17.10 2.85
CA GLY A 85 -22.78 -18.35 2.65
C GLY A 85 -22.17 -19.55 3.36
N ILE A 86 -20.85 -19.77 3.20
CA ILE A 86 -20.13 -20.88 3.86
C ILE A 86 -20.15 -20.73 5.38
N SER A 87 -19.88 -19.53 5.91
CA SER A 87 -19.86 -19.27 7.35
C SER A 87 -21.26 -19.44 7.98
N SER A 88 -22.31 -18.94 7.34
CA SER A 88 -23.70 -19.12 7.80
C SER A 88 -24.13 -20.59 7.77
N PHE A 89 -23.79 -21.34 6.71
CA PHE A 89 -24.08 -22.78 6.64
C PHE A 89 -23.34 -23.57 7.72
N THR A 90 -22.08 -23.21 7.98
CA THR A 90 -21.27 -23.82 9.05
C THR A 90 -21.87 -23.54 10.43
N ALA A 91 -22.32 -22.30 10.67
CA ALA A 91 -23.00 -21.93 11.91
C ALA A 91 -24.30 -22.73 12.11
N TYR A 92 -25.14 -22.81 11.08
CA TYR A 92 -26.38 -23.58 11.10
C TYR A 92 -26.13 -25.06 11.41
N SER A 93 -25.18 -25.68 10.70
CA SER A 93 -24.86 -27.10 10.86
C SER A 93 -24.31 -27.43 12.24
N ALA A 94 -23.49 -26.54 12.82
CA ALA A 94 -22.87 -26.72 14.13
C ALA A 94 -23.84 -26.57 15.30
N LEU A 95 -24.92 -25.80 15.10
CA LEU A 95 -25.94 -25.53 16.13
C LEU A 95 -27.10 -26.55 16.09
N ILE A 96 -27.43 -27.11 14.92
CA ILE A 96 -28.67 -27.89 14.73
C ILE A 96 -28.43 -29.37 14.37
N ILE A 97 -27.44 -29.69 13.52
CA ILE A 97 -27.35 -31.00 12.87
C ILE A 97 -26.39 -31.96 13.60
N VAL A 98 -25.24 -31.46 14.03
CA VAL A 98 -24.19 -32.24 14.71
C VAL A 98 -24.36 -32.08 16.21
N PRO A 99 -23.98 -33.05 17.08
CA PRO A 99 -23.94 -32.83 18.53
C PRO A 99 -23.31 -31.46 18.83
N PRO A 100 -24.02 -30.58 19.56
CA PRO A 100 -23.88 -29.14 19.41
C PRO A 100 -22.46 -28.70 19.74
N LYS A 101 -21.69 -28.37 18.70
CA LYS A 101 -20.38 -27.74 18.81
C LYS A 101 -20.59 -26.23 18.91
N TRP A 102 -21.21 -25.80 20.01
CA TRP A 102 -21.67 -24.44 20.24
C TRP A 102 -20.57 -23.39 20.00
N LEU A 103 -19.31 -23.67 20.40
CA LEU A 103 -18.16 -22.81 20.14
C LEU A 103 -17.91 -22.57 18.64
N LEU A 104 -18.03 -23.63 17.83
CA LEU A 104 -17.85 -23.54 16.39
C LEU A 104 -19.01 -22.78 15.73
N GLY A 105 -20.24 -22.98 16.23
CA GLY A 105 -21.41 -22.22 15.82
C GLY A 105 -21.28 -20.72 16.11
N ILE A 106 -20.86 -20.35 17.32
CA ILE A 106 -20.62 -18.94 17.70
C ILE A 106 -19.49 -18.34 16.85
N GLY A 107 -18.36 -19.05 16.71
CA GLY A 107 -17.23 -18.59 15.90
C GLY A 107 -17.61 -18.32 14.45
N ALA A 108 -18.33 -19.26 13.82
CA ALA A 108 -18.81 -19.10 12.45
C ALA A 108 -19.81 -17.94 12.31
N SER A 109 -20.66 -17.71 13.31
CA SER A 109 -21.60 -16.59 13.35
C SER A 109 -20.88 -15.24 13.42
N ILE A 110 -19.86 -15.12 14.26
CA ILE A 110 -19.02 -13.90 14.36
C ILE A 110 -18.34 -13.61 13.03
N VAL A 111 -17.76 -14.64 12.40
CA VAL A 111 -17.13 -14.51 11.07
C VAL A 111 -18.15 -14.02 10.05
N SER A 112 -19.34 -14.62 9.99
CA SER A 112 -20.41 -14.20 9.08
C SER A 112 -20.77 -12.72 9.27
N LEU A 113 -20.96 -12.28 10.52
CA LEU A 113 -21.26 -10.88 10.84
C LEU A 113 -20.15 -9.91 10.39
N LEU A 114 -18.87 -10.27 10.57
CA LEU A 114 -17.73 -9.45 10.11
C LEU A 114 -17.70 -9.33 8.58
N PHE A 115 -18.01 -10.41 7.86
CA PHE A 115 -18.06 -10.39 6.40
C PHE A 115 -19.28 -9.64 5.87
N ILE A 116 -20.45 -9.74 6.54
CA ILE A 116 -21.63 -8.93 6.24
C ILE A 116 -21.30 -7.44 6.42
N PHE A 117 -20.67 -7.07 7.53
CA PHE A 117 -20.23 -5.69 7.77
C PHE A 117 -19.29 -5.19 6.67
N THR A 118 -18.32 -6.02 6.27
CA THR A 118 -17.39 -5.70 5.19
C THR A 118 -18.10 -5.56 3.84
N LEU A 119 -19.07 -6.43 3.56
CA LEU A 119 -19.88 -6.38 2.34
C LEU A 119 -20.69 -5.09 2.26
N VAL A 120 -21.36 -4.69 3.35
CA VAL A 120 -22.12 -3.43 3.40
C VAL A 120 -21.20 -2.25 3.12
N ARG A 121 -19.99 -2.22 3.72
CA ARG A 121 -19.01 -1.18 3.42
C ARG A 121 -18.58 -1.18 1.95
N ALA A 122 -18.26 -2.34 1.38
CA ALA A 122 -17.84 -2.46 -0.01
C ALA A 122 -18.98 -2.11 -1.01
N SER A 123 -20.24 -2.30 -0.61
CA SER A 123 -21.41 -2.00 -1.45
C SER A 123 -21.65 -0.50 -1.66
N THR A 124 -21.07 0.36 -0.81
CA THR A 124 -21.21 1.83 -0.93
C THR A 124 -20.65 2.39 -2.25
N GLY A 125 -19.71 1.67 -2.88
CA GLY A 125 -19.11 1.99 -4.19
C GLY A 125 -19.84 1.40 -5.39
N ILE A 126 -21.04 0.80 -5.24
CA ILE A 126 -21.76 0.19 -6.38
C ILE A 126 -22.28 1.26 -7.34
N SER A 127 -22.83 2.36 -6.84
CA SER A 127 -23.41 3.43 -7.68
C SER A 127 -22.52 4.67 -7.79
N ASN A 128 -21.50 4.78 -6.94
CA ASN A 128 -20.64 5.96 -6.83
C ASN A 128 -19.17 5.56 -6.97
N PRO A 129 -18.32 6.42 -7.54
CA PRO A 129 -16.87 6.23 -7.50
C PRO A 129 -16.36 6.14 -6.06
N ASP A 130 -15.32 5.32 -5.83
CA ASP A 130 -14.76 5.10 -4.50
C ASP A 130 -14.00 6.33 -3.98
N LEU A 131 -13.41 7.08 -4.91
CA LEU A 131 -12.67 8.31 -4.68
C LEU A 131 -12.88 9.26 -5.85
N ILE A 132 -13.30 10.49 -5.55
CA ILE A 132 -13.36 11.60 -6.49
C ILE A 132 -12.32 12.63 -6.05
N LEU A 133 -11.41 13.00 -6.93
CA LEU A 133 -10.47 14.10 -6.72
C LEU A 133 -10.89 15.29 -7.57
N ASN A 134 -11.03 16.46 -6.98
CA ASN A 134 -11.31 17.71 -7.71
C ASN A 134 -10.46 18.84 -7.15
N ARG A 135 -10.62 20.05 -7.70
CA ARG A 135 -9.88 21.23 -7.25
C ARG A 135 -10.11 21.57 -5.78
N ASN A 136 -11.29 21.29 -5.23
CA ASN A 136 -11.68 21.75 -3.90
C ASN A 136 -11.27 20.75 -2.80
N GLY A 137 -11.20 19.46 -3.13
CA GLY A 137 -10.85 18.41 -2.19
C GLY A 137 -11.00 17.02 -2.78
N LEU A 138 -11.18 16.07 -1.87
CA LEU A 138 -11.48 14.68 -2.19
C LEU A 138 -12.84 14.28 -1.62
N THR A 139 -13.57 13.44 -2.34
CA THR A 139 -14.87 12.91 -1.91
C THR A 139 -14.87 11.40 -1.99
N SER A 140 -15.42 10.74 -0.97
CA SER A 140 -15.63 9.30 -0.96
C SER A 140 -16.98 8.95 -0.34
N PRO A 141 -17.69 7.92 -0.82
CA PRO A 141 -18.92 7.45 -0.19
C PRO A 141 -18.74 7.04 1.29
N ILE A 142 -17.54 6.56 1.64
CA ILE A 142 -17.24 6.09 3.00
C ILE A 142 -16.84 7.26 3.91
N TYR A 143 -15.96 8.13 3.43
CA TYR A 143 -15.33 9.17 4.23
C TYR A 143 -15.98 10.56 4.11
N GLY A 144 -16.89 10.73 3.15
CA GLY A 144 -17.48 12.02 2.83
C GLY A 144 -16.53 12.94 2.06
N TYR A 145 -16.83 14.24 2.09
CA TYR A 145 -16.02 15.30 1.49
C TYR A 145 -14.96 15.82 2.46
N ILE A 146 -13.72 15.94 1.99
CA ILE A 146 -12.58 16.50 2.72
C ILE A 146 -11.89 17.54 1.83
N PRO A 147 -11.80 18.81 2.26
CA PRO A 147 -11.11 19.86 1.51
C PRO A 147 -9.59 19.68 1.59
N TRP A 148 -8.86 20.12 0.55
CA TRP A 148 -7.40 19.95 0.49
C TRP A 148 -6.64 20.64 1.62
N GLN A 149 -7.19 21.72 2.17
CA GLN A 149 -6.61 22.48 3.28
C GLN A 149 -6.44 21.65 4.56
N GLU A 150 -7.24 20.59 4.69
CA GLU A 150 -7.23 19.70 5.85
C GLU A 150 -6.33 18.47 5.64
N VAL A 151 -5.81 18.28 4.43
CA VAL A 151 -4.88 17.20 4.10
C VAL A 151 -3.47 17.64 4.47
N GLU A 152 -2.83 16.90 5.38
CA GLU A 152 -1.46 17.16 5.84
C GLU A 152 -0.40 16.39 5.06
N GLY A 153 -0.79 15.30 4.40
CA GLY A 153 0.13 14.42 3.71
C GLY A 153 -0.56 13.40 2.84
N ILE A 154 0.12 12.99 1.77
CA ILE A 154 -0.35 12.03 0.78
C ILE A 154 0.77 11.03 0.52
N ASP A 155 0.51 9.75 0.75
CA ASP A 155 1.47 8.67 0.55
C ASP A 155 0.84 7.52 -0.26
N LEU A 156 1.65 6.88 -1.09
CA LEU A 156 1.26 5.68 -1.84
C LEU A 156 2.04 4.50 -1.29
N GLN A 157 1.34 3.63 -0.57
CA GLN A 157 1.90 2.36 -0.11
C GLN A 157 1.83 1.33 -1.24
N ILE A 158 2.98 0.72 -1.53
CA ILE A 158 3.11 -0.35 -2.52
C ILE A 158 3.54 -1.62 -1.78
N ILE A 159 2.71 -2.66 -1.85
CA ILE A 159 3.00 -3.98 -1.25
C ILE A 159 3.15 -4.98 -2.38
N HIS A 160 4.36 -5.46 -2.59
CA HIS A 160 4.65 -6.53 -3.53
C HIS A 160 4.41 -7.90 -2.88
N THR A 161 3.59 -8.71 -3.54
CA THR A 161 3.43 -10.13 -3.25
C THR A 161 3.86 -10.94 -4.47
N ARG A 162 4.14 -12.24 -4.29
CA ARG A 162 4.63 -13.13 -5.35
C ARG A 162 3.82 -13.05 -6.66
N ASN A 163 2.50 -12.83 -6.55
CA ASN A 163 1.59 -12.87 -7.69
C ASN A 163 0.83 -11.54 -7.90
N SER A 164 1.04 -10.52 -7.08
CA SER A 164 0.29 -9.27 -7.19
C SER A 164 1.00 -8.09 -6.51
N THR A 165 0.80 -6.89 -7.05
CA THR A 165 1.17 -5.65 -6.36
C THR A 165 -0.11 -4.99 -5.87
N ASN A 166 -0.17 -4.70 -4.56
CA ASN A 166 -1.28 -3.98 -3.95
C ASN A 166 -0.87 -2.54 -3.72
N TYR A 167 -1.69 -1.63 -4.24
CA TYR A 167 -1.49 -0.19 -4.11
C TYR A 167 -2.53 0.37 -3.15
N THR A 168 -2.07 1.14 -2.17
CA THR A 168 -2.93 1.79 -1.19
C THR A 168 -2.55 3.25 -1.07
N LEU A 169 -3.49 4.13 -1.42
CA LEU A 169 -3.34 5.57 -1.28
C LEU A 169 -3.81 6.01 0.10
N ILE A 170 -2.96 6.75 0.81
CA ILE A 170 -3.18 7.14 2.19
C ILE A 170 -3.11 8.66 2.29
N PHE A 171 -4.16 9.26 2.85
CA PHE A 171 -4.20 10.68 3.18
C PHE A 171 -4.15 10.87 4.70
N LYS A 172 -3.28 11.76 5.18
CA LYS A 172 -3.25 12.18 6.59
C LYS A 172 -4.18 13.38 6.79
N VAL A 173 -5.11 13.26 7.74
CA VAL A 173 -6.07 14.30 8.12
C VAL A 173 -6.21 14.27 9.65
N SER A 174 -5.51 15.16 10.36
CA SER A 174 -5.43 15.10 11.83
C SER A 174 -6.76 15.42 12.52
N ASN A 175 -7.60 16.27 11.92
CA ASN A 175 -8.88 16.70 12.50
C ASN A 175 -10.10 16.07 11.83
N TYR A 176 -9.96 14.85 11.30
CA TYR A 176 -10.99 14.21 10.49
C TYR A 176 -12.38 14.14 11.16
N SER A 177 -12.42 13.93 12.49
CA SER A 177 -13.67 13.88 13.26
C SER A 177 -14.49 15.17 13.22
N LYS A 178 -13.86 16.34 13.04
CA LYS A 178 -14.52 17.65 12.99
C LYS A 178 -14.98 18.04 11.59
N ILE A 179 -14.31 17.51 10.57
CA ILE A 179 -14.45 17.96 9.18
C ILE A 179 -15.46 17.11 8.43
N ALA A 180 -15.51 15.82 8.74
CA ALA A 180 -16.28 14.89 7.96
C ALA A 180 -17.77 14.93 8.36
N LYS A 181 -18.53 15.75 7.63
CA LYS A 181 -19.96 15.96 7.85
C LYS A 181 -20.80 14.72 7.49
N ASN A 182 -20.40 13.98 6.44
CA ASN A 182 -21.16 12.87 5.87
C ASN A 182 -20.35 11.55 5.90
N ILE A 183 -19.92 11.14 7.10
CA ILE A 183 -19.23 9.86 7.30
C ILE A 183 -20.24 8.70 7.26
N HIS A 184 -19.93 7.66 6.49
CA HIS A 184 -20.74 6.43 6.48
C HIS A 184 -20.78 5.75 7.86
N TRP A 185 -21.90 5.17 8.24
CA TRP A 185 -22.10 4.63 9.60
C TRP A 185 -21.07 3.53 9.97
N THR A 186 -20.61 2.73 8.99
CA THR A 186 -19.57 1.71 9.22
C THR A 186 -18.25 2.33 9.68
N GLU A 187 -17.92 3.51 9.17
CA GLU A 187 -16.73 4.24 9.57
C GLU A 187 -16.87 4.85 10.97
N ARG A 188 -18.08 5.22 11.38
CA ARG A 188 -18.36 5.63 12.77
C ARG A 188 -18.17 4.47 13.74
N VAL A 189 -18.65 3.27 13.39
CA VAL A 189 -18.47 2.06 14.20
C VAL A 189 -16.99 1.72 14.34
N LEU A 190 -16.24 1.70 13.23
CA LEU A 190 -14.79 1.46 13.27
C LEU A 190 -14.05 2.56 14.04
N GLY A 191 -14.49 3.82 13.93
CA GLY A 191 -13.97 4.95 14.70
C GLY A 191 -14.13 4.73 16.21
N GLY A 192 -15.30 4.27 16.66
CA GLY A 192 -15.55 3.93 18.07
C GLY A 192 -14.66 2.80 18.60
N LEU A 193 -14.19 1.92 17.72
CA LEU A 193 -13.25 0.83 18.04
C LEU A 193 -11.76 1.24 17.88
N GLY A 194 -11.47 2.48 17.48
CA GLY A 194 -10.10 2.93 17.18
C GLY A 194 -9.49 2.34 15.90
N LEU A 195 -10.29 1.65 15.10
CA LEU A 195 -9.88 1.01 13.84
C LEU A 195 -10.15 1.87 12.60
N GLY A 196 -11.04 2.87 12.73
CA GLY A 196 -11.41 3.79 11.66
C GLY A 196 -10.44 4.96 11.47
N ALA A 197 -10.59 5.66 10.35
CA ALA A 197 -9.98 6.94 10.03
C ALA A 197 -10.22 8.01 11.11
N ILE A 198 -11.36 7.97 11.81
CA ILE A 198 -11.64 8.87 12.95
C ILE A 198 -10.58 8.71 14.05
N GLY A 199 -10.24 7.48 14.41
CA GLY A 199 -9.26 7.21 15.46
C GLY A 199 -7.81 7.35 14.97
N ARG A 200 -7.56 7.07 13.68
CA ARG A 200 -6.19 7.03 13.12
C ARG A 200 -5.74 8.32 12.44
N GLY A 201 -6.67 9.24 12.14
CA GLY A 201 -6.38 10.45 11.35
C GLY A 201 -5.86 10.15 9.95
N ARG A 202 -6.22 8.99 9.38
CA ARG A 202 -5.72 8.50 8.09
C ARG A 202 -6.86 7.91 7.27
N LEU A 203 -6.97 8.37 6.03
CA LEU A 203 -7.92 7.86 5.05
C LEU A 203 -7.18 6.90 4.14
N VAL A 204 -7.71 5.69 4.01
CA VAL A 204 -7.04 4.61 3.29
C VAL A 204 -7.93 4.20 2.12
N PHE A 205 -7.37 4.27 0.91
CA PHE A 205 -8.02 3.90 -0.34
C PHE A 205 -7.22 2.79 -1.02
N LEU A 206 -7.85 1.63 -1.18
CA LEU A 206 -7.27 0.55 -1.97
C LEU A 206 -7.44 0.88 -3.45
N LEU A 207 -6.36 0.80 -4.23
CA LEU A 207 -6.35 1.10 -5.66
C LEU A 207 -6.21 -0.19 -6.49
N LYS A 208 -7.06 -1.18 -6.20
CA LYS A 208 -6.98 -2.51 -6.83
C LYS A 208 -7.93 -2.61 -8.02
N GLY A 209 -7.35 -2.81 -9.20
CA GLY A 209 -8.12 -2.97 -10.44
C GLY A 209 -8.82 -1.67 -10.85
N THR A 210 -8.19 -0.53 -10.56
CA THR A 210 -8.65 0.79 -11.02
C THR A 210 -8.41 0.96 -12.52
N GLN A 211 -9.27 1.73 -13.18
CA GLN A 211 -9.10 2.07 -14.60
C GLN A 211 -7.84 2.93 -14.83
N GLU A 212 -7.58 3.85 -13.91
CA GLU A 212 -6.39 4.70 -13.91
C GLU A 212 -5.26 4.07 -13.09
N LYS A 213 -4.02 4.33 -13.49
CA LYS A 213 -2.84 3.78 -12.81
C LYS A 213 -2.68 4.41 -11.41
N PRO A 214 -2.35 3.63 -10.37
CA PRO A 214 -2.24 4.14 -8.99
C PRO A 214 -1.27 5.31 -8.82
N GLU A 215 -0.16 5.30 -9.54
CA GLU A 215 0.84 6.35 -9.54
C GLU A 215 0.29 7.65 -10.16
N THR A 216 -0.52 7.55 -11.23
CA THR A 216 -1.19 8.69 -11.84
C THR A 216 -2.19 9.33 -10.87
N ILE A 217 -3.03 8.52 -10.21
CA ILE A 217 -3.99 9.00 -9.20
C ILE A 217 -3.25 9.73 -8.07
N THR A 218 -2.14 9.17 -7.59
CA THR A 218 -1.33 9.76 -6.52
C THR A 218 -0.69 11.08 -6.96
N ALA A 219 -0.14 11.13 -8.18
CA ALA A 219 0.47 12.34 -8.72
C ALA A 219 -0.56 13.46 -8.90
N VAL A 220 -1.76 13.13 -9.38
CA VAL A 220 -2.88 14.09 -9.49
C VAL A 220 -3.30 14.58 -8.11
N ALA A 221 -3.42 13.69 -7.12
CA ALA A 221 -3.75 14.07 -5.74
C ALA A 221 -2.71 15.03 -5.16
N LYS A 222 -1.41 14.74 -5.34
CA LYS A 222 -0.30 15.62 -4.91
C LYS A 222 -0.32 16.95 -5.66
N PHE A 223 -0.60 16.94 -6.97
CA PHE A 223 -0.72 18.16 -7.77
C PHE A 223 -1.87 19.05 -7.31
N LEU A 224 -3.07 18.49 -7.10
CA LEU A 224 -4.25 19.24 -6.63
C LEU A 224 -4.05 19.81 -5.23
N TRP A 225 -3.43 19.01 -4.35
CA TRP A 225 -3.05 19.46 -3.02
C TRP A 225 -2.02 20.61 -3.08
N HIS A 226 -1.01 20.50 -3.93
CA HIS A 226 -0.03 21.57 -4.16
C HIS A 226 -0.66 22.83 -4.77
N GLN A 227 -1.51 22.67 -5.78
CA GLN A 227 -2.22 23.77 -6.43
C GLN A 227 -3.09 24.56 -5.43
N THR A 228 -3.66 23.88 -4.44
CA THR A 228 -4.59 24.49 -3.47
C THR A 228 -3.89 25.04 -2.24
N THR A 229 -2.88 24.33 -1.73
CA THR A 229 -2.24 24.65 -0.45
C THR A 229 -0.82 25.20 -0.57
N GLY A 230 -0.20 25.07 -1.75
CA GLY A 230 1.23 25.34 -1.96
C GLY A 230 2.16 24.28 -1.37
N ASN A 231 1.65 23.27 -0.67
CA ASN A 231 2.46 22.21 -0.07
C ASN A 231 2.97 21.23 -1.12
N ASN A 232 4.23 20.80 -1.01
CA ASN A 232 4.81 19.75 -1.85
C ASN A 232 5.76 18.83 -1.05
N HIS A 233 5.64 18.83 0.27
CA HIS A 233 6.52 18.01 1.11
C HIS A 233 6.17 16.54 0.95
N ASN A 234 7.18 15.70 1.02
CA ASN A 234 6.95 14.26 1.01
C ASN A 234 6.52 13.81 2.41
N TRP A 235 5.37 13.17 2.48
CA TRP A 235 4.86 12.57 3.72
C TRP A 235 4.83 11.07 3.57
N SER A 236 5.30 10.34 4.58
CA SER A 236 5.17 8.88 4.63
C SER A 236 4.48 8.39 5.88
N HIS A 237 3.54 7.48 5.69
CA HIS A 237 2.78 6.85 6.77
C HIS A 237 3.60 5.85 7.60
N LEU A 238 4.74 5.40 7.06
CA LEU A 238 5.65 4.43 7.69
C LEU A 238 6.62 5.09 8.68
N HIS A 239 6.81 6.39 8.56
CA HIS A 239 7.73 7.16 9.39
C HIS A 239 6.99 7.87 10.54
N SER A 240 7.74 8.21 11.59
CA SER A 240 7.20 8.92 12.75
C SER A 240 6.72 10.33 12.38
N PRO A 241 5.85 10.95 13.19
CA PRO A 241 5.47 12.36 13.01
C PRO A 241 6.70 13.28 13.00
N GLU A 242 7.66 13.04 13.88
CA GLU A 242 8.88 13.85 14.01
C GLU A 242 9.74 13.77 12.74
N TYR A 243 9.85 12.60 12.14
CA TYR A 243 10.52 12.42 10.85
C TYR A 243 9.83 13.23 9.75
N ASN A 244 8.51 13.14 9.66
CA ASN A 244 7.76 13.84 8.63
C ASN A 244 7.85 15.37 8.78
N ASP A 245 7.83 15.87 10.02
CA ASP A 245 8.01 17.29 10.31
C ASP A 245 9.43 17.75 10.00
N ALA A 246 10.45 16.95 10.35
CA ALA A 246 11.84 17.20 10.01
C ALA A 246 12.06 17.22 8.48
N SER A 247 11.51 16.24 7.76
CA SER A 247 11.57 16.18 6.29
C SER A 247 10.92 17.40 5.66
N LYS A 248 9.74 17.80 6.14
CA LYS A 248 9.04 19.01 5.66
C LYS A 248 9.88 20.28 5.87
N ARG A 249 10.55 20.40 7.02
CA ARG A 249 11.45 21.53 7.30
C ARG A 249 12.66 21.53 6.38
N LEU A 250 13.32 20.38 6.22
CA LEU A 250 14.46 20.23 5.30
C LEU A 250 14.06 20.59 3.86
N ASP A 251 12.94 20.09 3.36
CA ASP A 251 12.41 20.42 2.03
C ASP A 251 12.23 21.94 1.86
N SER A 252 11.67 22.62 2.88
CA SER A 252 11.47 24.07 2.85
C SER A 252 12.78 24.86 2.83
N ILE A 253 13.82 24.38 3.53
CA ILE A 253 15.15 24.99 3.56
C ILE A 253 15.87 24.75 2.23
N PHE A 254 15.76 23.56 1.65
CA PHE A 254 16.33 23.26 0.33
C PHE A 254 15.68 24.11 -0.78
N GLU A 255 14.37 24.26 -0.77
CA GLU A 255 13.67 25.14 -1.72
C GLU A 255 14.06 26.61 -1.52
N ARG A 256 14.19 27.07 -0.28
CA ARG A 256 14.64 28.44 0.01
C ARG A 256 16.09 28.65 -0.44
N SER A 257 16.99 27.71 -0.20
CA SER A 257 18.39 27.81 -0.62
C SER A 257 18.55 27.75 -2.14
N LYS A 258 17.75 26.96 -2.84
CA LYS A 258 17.68 26.96 -4.32
C LYS A 258 17.24 28.32 -4.86
N LYS A 259 16.26 28.97 -4.22
CA LYS A 259 15.81 30.33 -4.58
C LYS A 259 16.84 31.41 -4.23
N LEU A 260 17.51 31.29 -3.07
CA LEU A 260 18.55 32.24 -2.62
C LEU A 260 19.84 32.17 -3.44
N ASN A 261 20.23 30.97 -3.89
CA ASN A 261 21.33 30.79 -4.84
C ASN A 261 21.04 31.48 -6.20
N ALA A 262 19.79 31.85 -6.48
CA ALA A 262 19.39 32.64 -7.64
C ALA A 262 19.23 34.15 -7.37
N PHE A 263 19.22 34.63 -6.10
CA PHE A 263 18.74 35.99 -5.78
C PHE A 263 19.45 36.71 -4.60
N ASN A 264 20.74 36.49 -4.36
CA ASN A 264 21.59 37.08 -3.28
C ASN A 264 21.57 36.40 -1.90
N LYS A 265 22.79 36.29 -1.33
CA LYS A 265 23.19 35.55 -0.11
C LYS A 265 22.77 36.18 1.23
N SER A 266 21.91 37.21 1.24
CA SER A 266 21.78 38.14 2.38
C SER A 266 20.54 37.95 3.27
N SER A 267 19.65 36.97 3.05
CA SER A 267 18.38 36.87 3.80
C SER A 267 18.38 35.89 4.99
N LEU A 268 19.53 35.37 5.43
CA LEU A 268 19.59 34.56 6.66
C LEU A 268 19.72 35.49 7.88
N ASN A 269 18.61 35.67 8.60
CA ASN A 269 18.59 36.46 9.84
C ASN A 269 19.47 35.84 10.94
N ASP A 270 19.69 34.51 10.92
CA ASP A 270 20.68 33.81 11.75
C ASP A 270 21.16 32.48 11.08
N PRO A 271 22.32 32.47 10.41
CA PRO A 271 22.82 31.29 9.72
C PRO A 271 23.26 30.15 10.65
N MET A 272 23.60 30.45 11.91
CA MET A 272 24.06 29.42 12.84
C MET A 272 22.89 28.66 13.46
N ALA A 273 21.80 29.35 13.82
CA ALA A 273 20.58 28.70 14.32
C ALA A 273 19.93 27.80 13.26
N GLU A 274 19.89 28.24 12.00
CA GLU A 274 19.37 27.39 10.90
C GLU A 274 20.26 26.16 10.68
N LEU A 275 21.58 26.28 10.74
CA LEU A 275 22.50 25.16 10.56
C LEU A 275 22.38 24.13 11.69
N GLU A 276 22.20 24.59 12.93
CA GLU A 276 21.93 23.71 14.07
C GLU A 276 20.58 22.99 13.94
N GLN A 277 19.55 23.68 13.44
CA GLN A 277 18.26 23.07 13.15
C GLN A 277 18.33 22.02 12.05
N VAL A 278 19.04 22.30 10.94
CA VAL A 278 19.28 21.32 9.86
C VAL A 278 20.00 20.09 10.40
N LYS A 279 21.02 20.27 11.26
CA LYS A 279 21.72 19.15 11.89
C LYS A 279 20.78 18.28 12.73
N ARG A 280 19.95 18.89 13.58
CA ARG A 280 18.94 18.17 14.38
C ARG A 280 17.96 17.40 13.50
N ASP A 281 17.45 18.03 12.44
CA ASP A 281 16.50 17.41 11.53
C ASP A 281 17.13 16.24 10.75
N LEU A 282 18.40 16.36 10.33
CA LEU A 282 19.16 15.27 9.73
C LEU A 282 19.41 14.12 10.71
N ASP A 283 19.72 14.42 11.97
CA ASP A 283 19.91 13.40 13.01
C ASP A 283 18.60 12.62 13.25
N ILE A 284 17.45 13.29 13.23
CA ILE A 284 16.13 12.65 13.32
C ILE A 284 15.88 11.75 12.09
N VAL A 285 16.11 12.26 10.88
CA VAL A 285 15.91 11.51 9.63
C VAL A 285 16.80 10.26 9.56
N THR A 286 18.07 10.41 9.91
CA THR A 286 19.05 9.30 9.87
C THR A 286 18.79 8.26 10.97
N SER A 287 18.43 8.69 12.18
CA SER A 287 18.14 7.78 13.29
C SER A 287 16.87 6.96 13.03
N GLU A 288 15.83 7.56 12.47
CA GLU A 288 14.58 6.84 12.14
C GLU A 288 14.79 5.87 10.97
N SER A 289 15.60 6.23 9.97
CA SER A 289 16.02 5.30 8.91
C SER A 289 16.75 4.07 9.47
N ARG A 290 17.70 4.28 10.40
CA ARG A 290 18.38 3.18 11.12
C ARG A 290 17.41 2.36 11.98
N ARG A 291 16.42 2.99 12.62
CA ARG A 291 15.40 2.31 13.42
C ARG A 291 14.52 1.44 12.54
N PHE A 292 14.12 1.93 11.38
CA PHE A 292 13.34 1.17 10.41
C PHE A 292 14.12 -0.05 9.92
N ALA A 293 15.39 0.12 9.50
CA ALA A 293 16.26 -0.98 9.11
C ALA A 293 16.40 -2.05 10.21
N ARG A 294 16.58 -1.63 11.47
CA ARG A 294 16.64 -2.56 12.61
C ARG A 294 15.34 -3.31 12.85
N LYS A 295 14.18 -2.64 12.77
CA LYS A 295 12.87 -3.28 12.90
C LYS A 295 12.63 -4.31 11.81
N THR A 296 12.96 -3.98 10.56
CA THR A 296 12.83 -4.90 9.42
C THR A 296 13.70 -6.13 9.61
N ASN A 297 14.96 -5.95 10.02
CA ASN A 297 15.88 -7.06 10.30
C ASN A 297 15.41 -7.92 11.48
N ALA A 298 14.91 -7.30 12.56
CA ALA A 298 14.37 -8.03 13.71
C ALA A 298 13.13 -8.86 13.33
N PHE A 299 12.24 -8.29 12.51
CA PHE A 299 11.05 -9.00 12.02
C PHE A 299 11.41 -10.18 11.12
N LEU A 300 12.37 -10.00 10.21
CA LEU A 300 12.93 -11.09 9.38
C LEU A 300 13.51 -12.21 10.25
N MET A 301 14.29 -11.88 11.27
CA MET A 301 14.85 -12.86 12.20
C MET A 301 13.76 -13.62 12.96
N ALA A 302 12.74 -12.92 13.46
CA ALA A 302 11.60 -13.55 14.14
C ALA A 302 10.84 -14.49 13.19
N PHE A 303 10.66 -14.11 11.93
CA PHE A 303 10.00 -14.93 10.92
C PHE A 303 10.80 -16.19 10.59
N VAL A 304 12.13 -16.08 10.46
CA VAL A 304 13.03 -17.23 10.27
C VAL A 304 12.97 -18.18 11.46
N LEU A 305 13.04 -17.66 12.70
CA LEU A 305 12.94 -18.47 13.91
C LEU A 305 11.58 -19.17 14.03
N PHE A 306 10.49 -18.47 13.68
CA PHE A 306 9.15 -19.06 13.66
C PHE A 306 9.01 -20.14 12.59
N GLY A 307 9.58 -19.93 11.40
CA GLY A 307 9.64 -20.93 10.34
C GLY A 307 10.42 -22.18 10.74
N LEU A 308 11.58 -22.02 11.39
CA LEU A 308 12.37 -23.13 11.95
C LEU A 308 11.62 -23.88 13.04
N PHE A 309 10.90 -23.17 13.91
CA PHE A 309 10.06 -23.78 14.95
C PHE A 309 8.90 -24.59 14.35
N CYS A 310 8.23 -24.05 13.33
CA CYS A 310 7.16 -24.76 12.63
C CYS A 310 7.69 -26.02 11.90
N LEU A 311 8.82 -25.91 11.19
CA LEU A 311 9.48 -27.06 10.55
C LEU A 311 9.90 -28.12 11.57
N GLY A 312 10.49 -27.71 12.69
CA GLY A 312 10.84 -28.62 13.79
C GLY A 312 9.63 -29.35 14.36
N SER A 313 8.50 -28.67 14.52
CA SER A 313 7.25 -29.29 15.02
C SER A 313 6.64 -30.30 14.05
N VAL A 314 6.81 -30.11 12.74
CA VAL A 314 6.35 -31.04 11.69
C VAL A 314 7.26 -32.27 11.64
N VAL A 315 8.59 -32.07 11.68
CA VAL A 315 9.58 -33.17 11.70
C VAL A 315 9.44 -34.00 12.98
N PHE A 316 9.22 -33.36 14.14
CA PHE A 316 9.00 -34.07 15.40
C PHE A 316 7.71 -34.89 15.44
N ARG A 317 6.64 -34.45 14.74
CA ARG A 317 5.42 -35.25 14.57
C ARG A 317 5.61 -36.43 13.63
N LEU A 318 6.42 -36.29 12.58
CA LEU A 318 6.71 -37.36 11.63
C LEU A 318 7.61 -38.47 12.22
N PHE A 319 8.49 -38.13 13.17
CA PHE A 319 9.33 -39.12 13.86
C PHE A 319 8.64 -39.88 14.99
N LYS A 320 7.43 -39.46 15.39
CA LYS A 320 6.67 -40.06 16.49
C LYS A 320 5.50 -40.94 16.01
N SER A 321 5.35 -41.11 14.69
CA SER A 321 4.37 -41.96 14.00
C SER A 321 5.10 -43.13 13.38
#